data_AF-A0A0E2NVK4-F1
#
_entry.id   AF-A0A0E2NVK4-F1
#
_cell.length_a   1.000
_cell.length_b   1.000
_cell.length_c   1.000
_cell.angle_alpha   90.00
_cell.angle_beta   90.00
_cell.angle_gamma   90.00
#
_symmetry.space_group_name_H-M   'P 1'
#
loop_
_entity.id
_entity.type
_entity.pdbx_description
1 polymer ?
#
loop_
_entity_poly.entity_id
_entity_poly.type
_entity_poly.pdbx_seq_one_letter_code
_entity_poly.pdbx_strand_id
1 'polypeptide(L)'
;MITIDNAIRLAISLTLLFIGFQMGAIWGAQPGVNGWLYMWQTLFAGLMAIGAALLTVFAMFRTDAKQLERHNEIYALTLRRDILAVERAAHMDHFYRRLAGDIAATTGKVKANLESGTIRPSEDDIDALINLGKRFNIAVNMTLVKSAADFFGPRMAQVYEGLGFAMPGLEIGVNDLHKMNLARGNAADHNLHAEALRYIGDISHYNDSLVEFADCLVALGDRYQGLKRSSSPS
;
A
#
# COMPACT_ATOMS: atom_id res chain seq x y z
N MET A 1 4.72 24.90 -31.08
CA MET A 1 3.95 24.04 -30.16
C MET A 1 2.62 24.74 -29.90
N ILE A 2 1.55 24.33 -30.60
CA ILE A 2 0.22 24.91 -30.41
C ILE A 2 -0.31 24.38 -29.08
N THR A 3 -0.58 25.25 -28.11
CA THR A 3 -1.20 24.88 -26.83
C THR A 3 -2.64 24.43 -27.07
N ILE A 4 -3.17 23.54 -26.22
CA ILE A 4 -4.54 23.00 -26.37
C ILE A 4 -5.57 24.14 -26.49
N ASP A 5 -5.37 25.22 -25.74
CA ASP A 5 -6.20 26.42 -25.81
C ASP A 5 -6.18 27.11 -27.19
N ASN A 6 -5.03 27.12 -27.86
CA ASN A 6 -4.91 27.67 -29.20
C ASN A 6 -5.62 26.79 -30.23
N ALA A 7 -5.61 25.45 -30.07
CA ALA A 7 -6.32 24.53 -30.94
C ALA A 7 -7.85 24.66 -30.79
N ILE A 8 -8.35 24.79 -29.56
CA ILE A 8 -9.77 25.03 -29.28
C ILE A 8 -10.23 26.37 -29.88
N ARG A 9 -9.45 27.44 -29.67
CA ARG A 9 -9.73 28.74 -30.27
C ARG A 9 -9.78 28.67 -31.80
N LEU A 10 -8.84 27.96 -32.42
CA LEU A 10 -8.79 27.79 -33.88
C LEU A 10 -10.00 27.00 -34.39
N ALA A 11 -10.41 25.94 -33.70
CA ALA A 11 -11.60 25.15 -34.05
C ALA A 11 -12.89 25.96 -33.94
N ILE A 12 -13.06 26.74 -32.86
CA ILE A 12 -14.20 27.65 -32.70
C ILE A 12 -14.20 28.71 -33.80
N SER A 13 -13.05 29.35 -34.08
CA SER A 13 -12.93 30.34 -35.15
C SER A 13 -13.24 29.76 -36.53
N LEU A 14 -12.76 28.55 -36.84
CA LEU A 14 -13.07 27.85 -38.08
C LEU A 14 -14.57 27.52 -38.21
N THR A 15 -15.19 27.08 -37.11
CA THR A 15 -16.62 26.75 -37.10
C THR A 15 -17.48 27.99 -37.31
N LEU A 16 -17.16 29.10 -36.65
CA LEU A 16 -17.83 30.39 -36.84
C LEU A 16 -17.64 30.93 -38.25
N LEU A 17 -16.43 30.80 -38.82
CA LEU A 17 -16.15 31.20 -40.20
C LEU A 17 -16.96 30.37 -41.19
N PHE A 18 -17.08 29.06 -40.95
CA PHE A 18 -17.90 28.17 -41.78
C PHE A 18 -19.39 28.52 -41.70
N ILE A 19 -19.93 28.77 -40.50
CA ILE A 19 -21.32 29.22 -40.32
C ILE A 19 -21.56 30.55 -41.04
N GLY A 20 -20.65 31.52 -40.90
CA GLY A 20 -20.74 32.81 -41.58
C GLY A 20 -20.70 32.68 -43.10
N PHE A 21 -19.85 31.80 -43.63
CA PHE A 21 -19.78 31.49 -45.06
C PHE A 21 -21.09 30.89 -45.60
N GLN A 22 -21.66 29.91 -44.88
CA GLN A 22 -22.94 29.30 -45.26
C GLN A 22 -24.09 30.30 -45.25
N MET A 23 -24.16 31.15 -44.22
CA MET A 23 -25.18 32.22 -44.14
C MET A 23 -25.03 33.24 -45.27
N GLY A 24 -23.79 33.59 -45.65
CA GLY A 24 -23.53 34.45 -46.81
C GLY A 24 -23.94 33.82 -48.14
N ALA A 25 -23.73 32.52 -48.31
CA ALA A 25 -24.16 31.77 -49.49
C ALA A 25 -25.68 31.68 -49.61
N ILE A 26 -26.39 31.49 -48.49
CA ILE A 26 -27.87 31.49 -48.45
C ILE A 26 -28.42 32.88 -48.80
N TRP A 27 -27.81 33.96 -48.32
CA TRP A 27 -28.22 35.32 -48.67
C TRP A 27 -27.94 35.67 -50.13
N GLY A 28 -26.85 35.13 -50.70
CA GLY A 28 -26.48 35.30 -52.11
C GLY A 28 -27.35 34.50 -53.09
N ALA A 29 -28.16 33.54 -52.61
CA ALA A 29 -29.05 32.70 -53.41
C ALA A 29 -30.37 33.42 -53.79
N GLN A 30 -30.32 34.72 -54.09
CA GLN A 30 -31.46 35.41 -54.68
C GLN A 30 -31.73 34.90 -56.12
N PRO A 31 -32.99 34.83 -56.56
CA PRO A 31 -33.34 34.28 -57.88
C PRO A 31 -32.74 35.17 -58.98
N GLY A 32 -31.71 34.68 -59.67
CA GLY A 32 -31.07 35.38 -60.80
C GLY A 32 -29.54 35.35 -60.83
N VAL A 33 -28.86 34.86 -59.80
CA VAL A 33 -27.38 34.84 -59.74
C VAL A 33 -26.84 33.39 -59.88
N ASN A 34 -26.35 33.07 -61.08
CA ASN A 34 -25.49 31.95 -61.51
C ASN A 34 -25.28 30.75 -60.54
N GLY A 35 -26.05 29.67 -60.72
CA GLY A 35 -25.91 28.39 -59.99
C GLY A 35 -24.56 27.68 -60.12
N TRP A 36 -23.70 28.10 -61.06
CA TRP A 36 -22.32 27.60 -61.17
C TRP A 36 -21.47 27.92 -59.94
N LEU A 37 -21.61 29.12 -59.37
CA LEU A 37 -20.84 29.53 -58.19
C LEU A 37 -21.22 28.70 -56.95
N TYR A 38 -22.50 28.37 -56.83
CA TYR A 38 -23.04 27.58 -55.72
C TYR A 38 -22.49 26.14 -55.69
N MET A 39 -22.27 25.54 -56.87
CA MET A 39 -21.71 24.19 -56.99
C MET A 39 -20.24 24.13 -56.55
N TRP A 40 -19.45 25.17 -56.84
CA TRP A 40 -18.08 25.24 -56.36
C TRP A 40 -18.01 25.48 -54.85
N GLN A 41 -18.90 26.31 -54.28
CA GLN A 41 -18.94 26.58 -52.84
C GLN A 41 -19.23 25.31 -52.02
N THR A 42 -20.18 24.49 -52.46
CA THR A 42 -20.52 23.22 -51.79
C THR A 42 -19.36 22.22 -51.85
N LEU A 43 -18.62 22.19 -52.96
CA LEU A 43 -17.42 21.35 -53.10
C LEU A 43 -16.29 21.79 -52.15
N PHE A 44 -16.02 23.10 -52.05
CA PHE A 44 -15.05 23.64 -51.09
C PHE A 44 -15.46 23.38 -49.64
N ALA A 45 -16.75 23.50 -49.33
CA ALA A 45 -17.27 23.21 -47.99
C ALA A 45 -17.05 21.74 -47.61
N GLY A 46 -17.30 20.80 -48.53
CA GLY A 46 -17.02 19.37 -48.32
C GLY A 46 -15.52 19.09 -48.11
N LEU A 47 -14.65 19.71 -48.92
CA LEU A 47 -13.19 19.57 -48.78
C LEU A 47 -12.70 20.09 -47.42
N MET A 48 -13.20 21.25 -46.99
CA MET A 48 -12.87 21.83 -45.68
C MET A 48 -13.34 20.95 -44.52
N ALA A 49 -14.52 20.32 -44.64
CA ALA A 49 -15.02 19.39 -43.63
C ALA A 49 -14.11 18.16 -43.47
N ILE A 50 -13.64 17.56 -44.58
CA ILE A 50 -12.70 16.45 -44.55
C ILE A 50 -11.36 16.88 -43.92
N GLY A 51 -10.86 18.06 -44.30
CA GLY A 51 -9.64 18.63 -43.73
C GLY A 51 -9.75 18.85 -42.21
N ALA A 52 -10.88 19.36 -41.73
CA ALA A 52 -11.15 19.51 -40.31
C ALA A 52 -11.19 18.15 -39.57
N ALA A 53 -11.87 17.15 -40.13
CA ALA A 53 -11.93 15.81 -39.56
C ALA A 53 -10.53 15.18 -39.44
N LEU A 54 -9.69 15.30 -40.47
CA LEU A 54 -8.31 14.82 -40.44
C LEU A 54 -7.47 15.52 -39.37
N LEU A 55 -7.62 16.85 -39.20
CA LEU A 55 -6.95 17.59 -38.14
C LEU A 55 -7.40 17.13 -36.75
N THR A 56 -8.68 16.87 -36.56
CA THR A 56 -9.21 16.34 -35.28
C THR A 56 -8.64 14.97 -34.97
N VAL A 57 -8.60 14.06 -35.95
CA VAL A 57 -8.02 12.71 -35.78
C VAL A 57 -6.52 12.81 -35.44
N PHE A 58 -5.76 13.67 -36.13
CA PHE A 58 -4.36 13.88 -35.82
C PHE A 58 -4.14 14.48 -34.42
N ALA A 59 -5.01 15.41 -34.01
CA ALA A 59 -4.98 15.97 -32.67
C ALA A 59 -5.26 14.90 -31.60
N MET A 60 -6.24 14.02 -31.83
CA MET A 60 -6.56 12.89 -30.94
C MET A 60 -5.37 11.93 -30.80
N PHE A 61 -4.75 11.49 -31.90
CA PHE A 61 -3.58 10.60 -31.82
C PHE A 61 -2.43 11.22 -31.01
N ARG A 62 -2.23 12.54 -31.16
CA ARG A 62 -1.20 13.25 -30.41
C ARG A 62 -1.55 13.39 -28.93
N THR A 63 -2.83 13.58 -28.59
CA THR A 63 -3.26 13.62 -27.18
C THR A 63 -3.17 12.26 -26.52
N ASP A 64 -3.58 11.20 -27.22
CA ASP A 64 -3.57 9.83 -26.70
C ASP A 64 -2.15 9.34 -26.44
N ALA A 65 -1.20 9.64 -27.35
CA ALA A 65 0.21 9.33 -27.13
C ALA A 65 0.77 10.00 -25.86
N LYS A 66 0.42 11.27 -25.62
CA LYS A 66 0.84 11.99 -24.40
C LYS A 66 0.15 11.48 -23.14
N GLN A 67 -1.11 11.07 -23.24
CA GLN A 67 -1.83 10.47 -22.12
C GLN A 67 -1.21 9.12 -21.75
N LEU A 68 -0.82 8.31 -22.74
CA LEU A 68 -0.11 7.06 -22.54
C LEU A 68 1.26 7.27 -21.89
N GLU A 69 2.03 8.26 -22.36
CA GLU A 69 3.32 8.63 -21.76
C GLU A 69 3.16 8.98 -20.27
N ARG A 70 2.23 9.88 -19.93
CA ARG A 70 1.94 10.24 -18.53
C ARG A 70 1.43 9.07 -17.71
N HIS A 71 0.61 8.21 -18.30
CA HIS A 71 0.12 7.02 -17.63
C HIS A 71 1.28 6.09 -17.25
N ASN A 72 2.22 5.87 -18.18
CA ASN A 72 3.42 5.07 -17.94
C ASN A 72 4.33 5.71 -16.88
N GLU A 73 4.50 7.03 -16.90
CA GLU A 73 5.26 7.75 -15.87
C GLU A 73 4.63 7.58 -14.47
N ILE A 74 3.31 7.77 -14.34
CA ILE A 74 2.59 7.60 -13.07
C ILE A 74 2.69 6.14 -12.60
N TYR A 75 2.53 5.18 -13.52
CA TYR A 75 2.66 3.77 -13.21
C TYR A 75 4.06 3.42 -12.69
N ALA A 76 5.11 3.92 -13.34
CA ALA A 76 6.50 3.72 -12.91
C ALA A 76 6.78 4.34 -11.52
N LEU A 77 6.21 5.52 -11.24
CA LEU A 77 6.33 6.16 -9.93
C LEU A 77 5.63 5.37 -8.82
N THR A 78 4.42 4.86 -9.09
CA THR A 78 3.68 4.02 -8.14
C THR A 78 4.43 2.72 -7.87
N LEU A 79 4.90 2.03 -8.92
CA LEU A 79 5.68 0.81 -8.78
C LEU A 79 6.95 1.03 -7.94
N ARG A 80 7.64 2.16 -8.15
CA ARG A 80 8.83 2.51 -7.35
C ARG A 80 8.49 2.72 -5.87
N ARG A 81 7.38 3.39 -5.58
CA ARG A 81 6.90 3.59 -4.21
C ARG A 81 6.59 2.24 -3.54
N ASP A 82 5.95 1.35 -4.27
CA ASP A 82 5.57 0.02 -3.78
C ASP A 82 6.80 -0.84 -3.49
N ILE A 83 7.77 -0.85 -4.40
CA ILE A 83 9.07 -1.51 -4.19
C ILE A 83 9.77 -0.96 -2.93
N LEU A 84 9.78 0.36 -2.73
CA LEU A 84 10.40 0.97 -1.56
C LEU A 84 9.63 0.68 -0.25
N ALA A 85 8.31 0.49 -0.30
CA ALA A 85 7.54 0.06 0.86
C ALA A 85 7.92 -1.36 1.27
N VAL A 86 7.99 -2.27 0.28
CA VAL A 86 8.41 -3.66 0.49
C VAL A 86 9.86 -3.76 0.96
N GLU A 87 10.80 -3.07 0.32
CA GLU A 87 12.23 -3.08 0.71
C GLU A 87 12.40 -2.63 2.17
N ARG A 88 11.70 -1.56 2.60
CA ARG A 88 11.76 -1.09 3.98
C ARG A 88 11.15 -2.07 4.98
N ALA A 89 10.05 -2.74 4.62
CA ALA A 89 9.47 -3.78 5.46
C ALA A 89 10.41 -4.99 5.57
N ALA A 90 11.00 -5.43 4.46
CA ALA A 90 11.93 -6.56 4.43
C ALA A 90 13.15 -6.33 5.35
N HIS A 91 13.68 -5.11 5.42
CA HIS A 91 14.77 -4.75 6.35
C HIS A 91 14.41 -4.85 7.84
N MET A 92 13.15 -5.06 8.20
CA MET A 92 12.72 -5.24 9.59
C MET A 92 12.90 -6.68 10.08
N ASP A 93 13.31 -7.63 9.24
CA ASP A 93 13.48 -9.04 9.59
C ASP A 93 14.36 -9.24 10.84
N HIS A 94 15.50 -8.55 10.92
CA HIS A 94 16.40 -8.62 12.06
C HIS A 94 15.76 -8.12 13.35
N PHE A 95 14.89 -7.10 13.26
CA PHE A 95 14.16 -6.58 14.41
C PHE A 95 13.17 -7.62 14.96
N TYR A 96 12.42 -8.29 14.07
CA TYR A 96 11.50 -9.36 14.47
C TYR A 96 12.23 -10.58 15.05
N ARG A 97 13.34 -11.02 14.43
CA ARG A 97 14.16 -12.12 14.97
C ARG A 97 14.74 -11.79 16.34
N ARG A 98 15.23 -10.57 16.53
CA ARG A 98 15.74 -10.11 17.82
C ARG A 98 14.65 -10.10 18.87
N LEU A 99 13.46 -9.58 18.53
CA LEU A 99 12.32 -9.58 19.43
C LEU A 99 11.90 -11.00 19.80
N ALA A 100 11.89 -11.93 18.84
CA ALA A 100 11.62 -13.35 19.07
C ALA A 100 12.64 -13.96 20.05
N GLY A 101 13.93 -13.71 19.84
CA GLY A 101 14.99 -14.12 20.77
C GLY A 101 14.84 -13.53 22.18
N ASP A 102 14.46 -12.26 22.28
CA ASP A 102 14.17 -11.61 23.56
C ASP A 102 12.95 -12.26 24.26
N ILE A 103 11.90 -12.63 23.50
CA ILE A 103 10.74 -13.39 24.01
C ILE A 103 11.18 -14.73 24.56
N ALA A 104 11.92 -15.52 23.78
CA ALA A 104 12.40 -16.83 24.20
C ALA A 104 13.27 -16.74 25.46
N ALA A 105 14.17 -15.75 25.52
CA ALA A 105 15.05 -15.56 26.68
C ALA A 105 14.28 -15.13 27.93
N THR A 106 13.38 -14.15 27.83
CA THR A 106 12.58 -13.67 28.95
C THR A 106 11.62 -14.76 29.43
N THR A 107 10.82 -15.35 28.54
CA THR A 107 9.87 -16.42 28.92
C THR A 107 10.57 -17.65 29.50
N GLY A 108 11.73 -18.05 28.93
CA GLY A 108 12.56 -19.13 29.45
C GLY A 108 13.08 -18.86 30.86
N LYS A 109 13.56 -17.64 31.13
CA LYS A 109 14.00 -17.22 32.47
C LYS A 109 12.85 -17.26 33.48
N VAL A 110 11.70 -16.66 33.15
CA VAL A 110 10.54 -16.64 34.05
C VAL A 110 10.03 -18.06 34.32
N LYS A 111 9.95 -18.91 33.29
CA LYS A 111 9.56 -20.31 33.43
C LYS A 111 10.52 -21.08 34.35
N ALA A 112 11.84 -20.94 34.14
CA ALA A 112 12.84 -21.60 34.98
C ALA A 112 12.77 -21.14 36.44
N ASN A 113 12.55 -19.85 36.68
CA ASN A 113 12.33 -19.32 38.03
C ASN A 113 11.11 -20.00 38.69
N LEU A 114 9.97 -20.05 37.99
CA LEU A 114 8.76 -20.68 38.50
C LEU A 114 8.99 -22.17 38.80
N GLU A 115 9.60 -22.91 37.88
CA GLU A 115 9.89 -24.35 38.04
C GLU A 115 10.88 -24.64 39.18
N SER A 116 11.76 -23.70 39.52
CA SER A 116 12.70 -23.83 40.65
C SER A 116 12.05 -23.76 42.04
N GLY A 117 10.73 -23.58 42.10
CA GLY A 117 9.96 -23.51 43.34
C GLY A 117 9.58 -22.09 43.76
N THR A 118 9.87 -21.06 42.95
CA THR A 118 9.27 -19.75 43.18
C THR A 118 7.79 -19.80 42.80
N ILE A 119 6.93 -19.53 43.77
CA ILE A 119 5.48 -19.62 43.54
C ILE A 119 5.00 -18.45 42.67
N ARG A 120 5.71 -17.32 42.72
CA ARG A 120 5.34 -16.07 42.04
C ARG A 120 6.50 -15.54 41.20
N PRO A 121 6.23 -14.97 40.00
CA PRO A 121 7.23 -14.21 39.25
C PRO A 121 7.76 -13.04 40.09
N SER A 122 9.05 -12.75 39.96
CA SER A 122 9.63 -11.56 40.60
C SER A 122 9.08 -10.26 39.96
N GLU A 123 9.18 -9.13 40.65
CA GLU A 123 8.81 -7.83 40.09
C GLU A 123 9.62 -7.51 38.82
N ASP A 124 10.92 -7.84 38.83
CA ASP A 124 11.80 -7.75 37.66
C ASP A 124 11.32 -8.60 36.47
N ASP A 125 10.80 -9.80 36.73
CA ASP A 125 10.25 -10.68 35.69
C ASP A 125 8.97 -10.09 35.08
N ILE A 126 8.11 -9.50 35.92
CA ILE A 126 6.88 -8.82 35.46
C ILE A 126 7.24 -7.60 34.62
N ASP A 127 8.17 -6.76 35.08
CA ASP A 127 8.62 -5.59 34.33
C ASP A 127 9.26 -5.96 32.99
N ALA A 128 10.03 -7.05 32.96
CA ALA A 128 10.57 -7.60 31.72
C ALA A 128 9.46 -8.00 30.74
N LEU A 129 8.41 -8.68 31.22
CA LEU A 129 7.25 -9.07 30.40
C LEU A 129 6.45 -7.86 29.92
N ILE A 130 6.25 -6.83 30.76
CA ILE A 130 5.59 -5.57 30.37
C ILE A 130 6.37 -4.87 29.25
N ASN A 131 7.69 -4.73 29.42
CA ASN A 131 8.54 -4.09 28.44
C ASN A 131 8.57 -4.87 27.12
N LEU A 132 8.53 -6.20 27.21
CA LEU A 132 8.42 -7.06 26.06
C LEU A 132 7.10 -6.86 25.32
N GLY A 133 5.97 -6.81 26.04
CA GLY A 133 4.65 -6.54 25.45
C GLY A 133 4.59 -5.18 24.74
N LYS A 134 5.21 -4.14 25.31
CA LYS A 134 5.34 -2.82 24.67
C LYS A 134 6.13 -2.90 23.36
N ARG A 135 7.25 -3.62 23.35
CA ARG A 135 8.08 -3.80 22.14
C ARG A 135 7.35 -4.61 21.07
N PHE A 136 6.64 -5.65 21.47
CA PHE A 136 5.78 -6.43 20.59
C PHE A 136 4.66 -5.57 19.99
N ASN A 137 4.03 -4.70 20.79
CA ASN A 137 3.06 -3.72 20.29
C ASN A 137 3.64 -2.78 19.23
N ILE A 138 4.83 -2.24 19.48
CA ILE A 138 5.54 -1.38 18.53
C ILE A 138 5.84 -2.14 17.24
N ALA A 139 6.27 -3.41 17.35
CA ALA A 139 6.57 -4.27 16.21
C ALA A 139 5.34 -4.46 15.31
N VAL A 140 4.23 -4.90 15.88
CA VAL A 140 2.99 -5.16 15.15
C VAL A 140 2.39 -3.87 14.58
N ASN A 141 2.55 -2.73 15.27
CA ASN A 141 2.00 -1.46 14.83
C ASN A 141 2.94 -0.59 13.99
N MET A 142 4.11 -1.11 13.61
CA MET A 142 5.12 -0.33 12.90
C MET A 142 4.63 0.11 11.51
N THR A 143 4.66 1.42 11.25
CA THR A 143 4.17 2.02 9.99
C THR A 143 4.85 1.43 8.75
N LEU A 144 6.14 1.09 8.83
CA LEU A 144 6.89 0.49 7.73
C LEU A 144 6.27 -0.84 7.27
N VAL A 145 5.88 -1.68 8.23
CA VAL A 145 5.29 -3.00 7.97
C VAL A 145 3.84 -2.86 7.53
N LYS A 146 3.05 -2.00 8.19
CA LYS A 146 1.68 -1.67 7.77
C LYS A 146 1.60 -1.15 6.34
N SER A 147 2.56 -0.31 5.93
CA SER A 147 2.58 0.24 4.57
C SER A 147 2.86 -0.80 3.49
N ALA A 148 3.36 -1.98 3.87
CA ALA A 148 3.62 -3.08 2.96
C ALA A 148 2.54 -4.19 3.03
N ALA A 149 1.51 -4.03 3.87
CA ALA A 149 0.51 -5.07 4.13
C ALA A 149 -0.26 -5.51 2.88
N ASP A 150 -0.51 -4.59 1.96
CA ASP A 150 -1.19 -4.87 0.69
C ASP A 150 -0.38 -5.81 -0.23
N PHE A 151 0.93 -5.97 0.02
CA PHE A 151 1.82 -6.85 -0.73
C PHE A 151 2.03 -8.21 -0.06
N PHE A 152 1.43 -8.44 1.11
CA PHE A 152 1.60 -9.69 1.83
C PHE A 152 0.88 -10.81 1.10
N GLY A 153 1.59 -11.92 0.88
CA GLY A 153 0.95 -13.16 0.43
C GLY A 153 -0.02 -13.68 1.50
N PRO A 154 -0.97 -14.56 1.14
CA PRO A 154 -2.01 -15.04 2.07
C PRO A 154 -1.46 -15.57 3.40
N ARG A 155 -0.36 -16.34 3.34
CA ARG A 155 0.29 -16.88 4.54
C ARG A 155 0.87 -15.80 5.44
N MET A 156 1.57 -14.84 4.86
CA MET A 156 2.20 -13.74 5.61
C MET A 156 1.15 -12.83 6.23
N ALA A 157 0.06 -12.54 5.50
CA ALA A 157 -1.07 -11.77 6.01
C ALA A 157 -1.71 -12.47 7.22
N GLN A 158 -1.94 -13.80 7.13
CA GLN A 158 -2.47 -14.59 8.24
C GLN A 158 -1.57 -14.52 9.48
N VAL A 159 -0.25 -14.67 9.32
CA VAL A 159 0.70 -14.59 10.43
C VAL A 159 0.70 -13.19 11.04
N TYR A 160 0.72 -12.14 10.21
CA TYR A 160 0.69 -10.76 10.66
C TYR A 160 -0.59 -10.41 11.43
N GLU A 161 -1.75 -10.83 10.93
CA GLU A 161 -3.02 -10.67 11.63
C GLU A 161 -3.05 -11.46 12.94
N GLY A 162 -2.53 -12.69 12.94
CA GLY A 162 -2.40 -13.50 14.14
C GLY A 162 -1.58 -12.82 15.24
N LEU A 163 -0.44 -12.20 14.88
CA LEU A 163 0.35 -11.37 15.79
C LEU A 163 -0.44 -10.14 16.28
N GLY A 164 -1.30 -9.56 15.45
CA GLY A 164 -2.25 -8.50 15.81
C GLY A 164 -3.30 -8.93 16.84
N PHE A 165 -3.89 -10.11 16.66
CA PHE A 165 -4.87 -10.67 17.59
C PHE A 165 -4.27 -11.08 18.94
N ALA A 166 -2.99 -11.42 18.97
CA ALA A 166 -2.26 -11.76 20.19
C ALA A 166 -2.10 -10.57 21.16
N MET A 167 -2.05 -9.34 20.62
CA MET A 167 -1.72 -8.13 21.37
C MET A 167 -2.58 -7.90 22.62
N PRO A 168 -3.94 -7.88 22.53
CA PRO A 168 -4.78 -7.66 23.70
C PRO A 168 -4.61 -8.77 24.74
N GLY A 169 -4.43 -10.02 24.30
CA GLY A 169 -4.23 -11.16 25.19
C GLY A 169 -2.96 -11.04 26.02
N LEU A 170 -1.86 -10.57 25.42
CA LEU A 170 -0.59 -10.37 26.10
C LEU A 170 -0.65 -9.21 27.10
N GLU A 171 -1.30 -8.10 26.74
CA GLU A 171 -1.49 -6.96 27.65
C GLU A 171 -2.37 -7.33 28.84
N ILE A 172 -3.49 -8.03 28.61
CA ILE A 172 -4.38 -8.50 29.67
C ILE A 172 -3.64 -9.48 30.58
N GLY A 173 -2.98 -10.49 30.01
CA GLY A 173 -2.28 -11.52 30.79
C GLY A 173 -1.18 -10.96 31.68
N VAL A 174 -0.38 -10.01 31.18
CA VAL A 174 0.67 -9.37 31.97
C VAL A 174 0.09 -8.47 33.07
N ASN A 175 -0.99 -7.73 32.77
CA ASN A 175 -1.67 -6.92 33.79
C ASN A 175 -2.32 -7.77 34.88
N ASP A 176 -2.88 -8.91 34.51
CA ASP A 176 -3.49 -9.84 35.47
C ASP A 176 -2.43 -10.51 36.34
N LEU A 177 -1.29 -10.91 35.77
CA LEU A 177 -0.12 -11.36 36.54
C LEU A 177 0.36 -10.30 37.55
N HIS A 178 0.42 -9.04 37.14
CA HIS A 178 0.81 -7.94 38.02
C HIS A 178 -0.19 -7.77 39.18
N LYS A 179 -1.50 -7.74 38.89
CA LYS A 179 -2.56 -7.64 39.92
C LYS A 179 -2.54 -8.82 40.88
N MET A 180 -2.37 -10.03 40.37
CA MET A 180 -2.31 -11.23 41.20
C MET A 180 -1.08 -11.22 42.11
N ASN A 181 0.06 -10.68 41.64
CA ASN A 181 1.24 -10.54 42.49
C ASN A 181 1.00 -9.57 43.66
N LEU A 182 0.20 -8.52 43.45
CA LEU A 182 -0.21 -7.57 44.50
C LEU A 182 -1.20 -8.18 45.50
N ALA A 183 -2.04 -9.13 45.07
CA ALA A 183 -2.98 -9.83 45.95
C ALA A 183 -2.23 -10.89 46.81
N ARG A 184 -2.00 -10.61 48.10
CA ARG A 184 -1.33 -11.53 49.04
C ARG A 184 -2.29 -12.63 49.56
N GLY A 185 -1.89 -13.91 49.53
CA GLY A 185 -2.57 -15.01 50.25
C GLY A 185 -2.35 -16.43 49.69
N ASN A 186 -2.18 -17.43 50.58
CA ASN A 186 -1.76 -18.81 50.27
C ASN A 186 -2.67 -19.60 49.29
N ALA A 187 -3.98 -19.35 49.26
CA ALA A 187 -4.89 -20.08 48.36
C ALA A 187 -4.87 -19.52 46.93
N ALA A 188 -4.50 -18.25 46.76
CA ALA A 188 -4.32 -17.64 45.44
C ALA A 188 -3.03 -18.13 44.76
N ASP A 189 -2.06 -18.59 45.55
CA ASP A 189 -0.70 -18.89 45.11
C ASP A 189 -0.57 -20.11 44.19
N HIS A 190 -1.31 -21.19 44.44
CA HIS A 190 -1.26 -22.37 43.56
C HIS A 190 -1.96 -22.16 42.22
N ASN A 191 -3.10 -21.47 42.22
CA ASN A 191 -3.79 -21.12 40.97
C ASN A 191 -2.96 -20.12 40.16
N LEU A 192 -2.32 -19.17 40.83
CA LEU A 192 -1.42 -18.19 40.21
C LEU A 192 -0.23 -18.85 39.50
N HIS A 193 0.39 -19.86 40.12
CA HIS A 193 1.53 -20.54 39.52
C HIS A 193 1.16 -21.26 38.21
N ALA A 194 0.06 -22.03 38.22
CA ALA A 194 -0.41 -22.74 37.04
C ALA A 194 -0.84 -21.78 35.92
N GLU A 195 -1.52 -20.68 36.29
CA GLU A 195 -1.95 -19.66 35.35
C GLU A 195 -0.76 -18.90 34.75
N ALA A 196 0.25 -18.56 35.55
CA ALA A 196 1.48 -17.94 35.07
C ALA A 196 2.23 -18.83 34.07
N LEU A 197 2.37 -20.13 34.35
CA LEU A 197 2.99 -21.08 33.43
C LEU A 197 2.21 -21.21 32.11
N ARG A 198 0.87 -21.20 32.17
CA ARG A 198 0.03 -21.19 30.97
C ARG A 198 0.29 -19.93 30.14
N TYR A 199 0.25 -18.75 30.75
CA TYR A 199 0.49 -17.49 30.06
C TYR A 199 1.89 -17.42 29.44
N ILE A 200 2.92 -17.89 30.14
CA ILE A 200 4.28 -17.96 29.61
C ILE A 200 4.35 -18.92 28.41
N GLY A 201 3.63 -20.04 28.47
CA GLY A 201 3.46 -20.95 27.34
C GLY A 201 2.83 -20.26 26.13
N ASP A 202 1.75 -19.52 26.32
CA ASP A 202 1.08 -18.77 25.26
C ASP A 202 1.99 -17.70 24.64
N ILE A 203 2.73 -16.95 25.47
CA ILE A 203 3.69 -15.94 24.99
C ILE A 203 4.82 -16.61 24.19
N SER A 204 5.29 -17.78 24.62
CA SER A 204 6.35 -18.51 23.91
C SER A 204 5.92 -18.96 22.52
N HIS A 205 4.63 -19.22 22.28
CA HIS A 205 4.13 -19.58 20.95
C HIS A 205 4.26 -18.43 19.94
N TYR A 206 4.26 -17.17 20.40
CA TYR A 206 4.46 -16.02 19.52
C TYR A 206 5.90 -15.88 19.01
N ASN A 207 6.88 -16.51 19.67
CA ASN A 207 8.26 -16.57 19.19
C ASN A 207 8.30 -17.19 17.78
N ASP A 208 7.65 -18.34 17.60
CA ASP A 208 7.65 -19.05 16.32
C ASP A 208 6.94 -18.23 15.23
N SER A 209 5.85 -17.56 15.60
CA SER A 209 5.10 -16.68 14.70
C SER A 209 5.92 -15.46 14.26
N LEU A 210 6.74 -14.90 15.14
CA LEU A 210 7.64 -13.78 14.81
C LEU A 210 8.79 -14.22 13.90
N VAL A 211 9.37 -15.40 14.14
CA VAL A 211 10.41 -15.97 13.28
C VAL A 211 9.83 -16.26 11.89
N GLU A 212 8.66 -16.89 11.83
CA GLU A 212 7.96 -17.15 10.57
C GLU A 212 7.65 -15.84 9.82
N PHE A 213 7.18 -14.81 10.54
CA PHE A 213 6.93 -13.51 9.95
C PHE A 213 8.22 -12.86 9.39
N ALA A 214 9.33 -12.97 10.12
CA ALA A 214 10.63 -12.50 9.66
C ALA A 214 11.10 -13.24 8.39
N ASP A 215 10.92 -14.56 8.33
CA ASP A 215 11.23 -15.36 7.13
C ASP A 215 10.36 -14.92 5.93
N CYS A 216 9.07 -14.65 6.17
CA CYS A 216 8.17 -14.11 5.16
C CYS A 216 8.61 -12.73 4.65
N LEU A 217 9.10 -11.84 5.54
CA LEU A 217 9.62 -10.53 5.16
C LEU A 217 10.85 -10.64 4.26
N VAL A 218 11.77 -11.56 4.56
CA VAL A 218 12.95 -11.82 3.72
C VAL A 218 12.51 -12.34 2.34
N ALA A 219 11.64 -13.35 2.30
CA ALA A 219 11.15 -13.92 1.06
C ALA A 219 10.38 -12.88 0.19
N LEU A 220 9.65 -11.96 0.83
CA LEU A 220 8.99 -10.84 0.18
C LEU A 220 10.03 -9.89 -0.44
N GLY A 221 11.07 -9.52 0.31
CA GLY A 221 12.17 -8.70 -0.17
C GLY A 221 12.86 -9.30 -1.40
N ASP A 222 13.23 -10.58 -1.34
CA ASP A 222 13.92 -11.29 -2.42
C ASP A 222 13.10 -11.32 -3.71
N ARG A 223 11.78 -11.55 -3.59
CA ARG A 223 10.85 -11.56 -4.72
C ARG A 223 10.85 -10.21 -5.46
N TYR A 224 10.79 -9.11 -4.71
CA TYR A 224 10.75 -7.78 -5.30
C TYR A 224 12.10 -7.32 -5.84
N GLN A 225 13.21 -7.75 -5.22
CA GLN A 225 14.54 -7.55 -5.82
C GLN A 225 14.70 -8.28 -7.15
N GLY A 226 14.11 -9.48 -7.30
CA GLY A 226 14.04 -10.20 -8.56
C GLY A 226 13.34 -9.38 -9.66
N LEU A 227 12.18 -8.79 -9.34
CA LEU A 227 11.42 -7.93 -10.27
C LEU A 227 12.20 -6.67 -10.69
N LYS A 228 12.95 -6.08 -9.75
CA LYS A 228 13.83 -4.93 -10.02
C LYS A 228 14.95 -5.28 -11.01
N ARG A 229 15.49 -6.49 -10.93
CA ARG A 229 16.53 -6.97 -11.86
C ARG A 229 15.96 -7.25 -13.25
N SER A 230 14.75 -7.83 -13.34
CA SER A 230 14.12 -8.12 -14.64
C SER A 230 13.57 -6.89 -15.37
N SER A 231 13.33 -5.78 -14.66
CA SER A 231 12.78 -4.54 -15.23
C SER A 231 13.83 -3.53 -15.67
N SER A 232 15.12 -3.77 -15.38
CA SER A 232 16.20 -2.93 -15.88
C SER A 232 16.39 -3.19 -17.38
N PRO A 233 16.15 -2.21 -18.27
CA PRO A 233 16.38 -2.40 -19.70
C PRO A 233 17.86 -2.72 -19.93
N SER A 234 18.10 -3.84 -20.62
CA SER A 234 19.41 -4.28 -21.11
C SER A 234 19.95 -3.33 -22.17
#